data_AF-W6MTR5-F1
#
_entry.id   AF-W6MTR5-F1
#
_cell.length_a   1.000
_cell.length_b   1.000
_cell.length_c   1.000
_cell.angle_alpha   90.00
_cell.angle_beta   90.00
_cell.angle_gamma   90.00
#
_symmetry.space_group_name_H-M   'P 1'
#
loop_
_entity.id
_entity.type
_entity.pdbx_description
1 polymer ?
#
loop_
_entity_poly.entity_id
_entity_poly.type
_entity_poly.pdbx_seq_one_letter_code
_entity_poly.pdbx_strand_id
1 'polypeptide(L)'
;MVASCKDQLKQVAICLQRSPCVMIERNQPKKCLTDPALAKDLPDLCKAQLSTFLECKRGIVDMRKRIRGNGTLSTGKYDEQYEKLSTGDFDPLEEMHKLDKLNSNQKQ
;
A
#
# COMPACT_ATOMS: atom_id res chain seq x y z
N MET A 1 -3.32 19.83 -13.00
CA MET A 1 -2.87 18.46 -13.31
C MET A 1 -3.75 17.49 -12.53
N VAL A 2 -4.28 16.45 -13.18
CA VAL A 2 -5.14 15.44 -12.52
C VAL A 2 -4.28 14.67 -11.52
N ALA A 3 -4.74 14.54 -10.28
CA ALA A 3 -4.03 13.78 -9.26
C ALA A 3 -3.82 12.32 -9.72
N SER A 4 -2.57 11.86 -9.70
CA SER A 4 -2.22 10.48 -10.05
C SER A 4 -2.15 9.65 -8.77
N CYS A 5 -2.98 8.62 -8.63
CA CYS A 5 -3.00 7.74 -7.44
C CYS A 5 -1.83 6.74 -7.39
N LYS A 6 -0.72 7.04 -8.09
CA LYS A 6 0.42 6.13 -8.24
C LYS A 6 1.16 5.94 -6.92
N ASP A 7 1.38 7.01 -6.16
CA ASP A 7 2.10 6.94 -4.89
C ASP A 7 1.33 6.09 -3.87
N GLN A 8 0.01 6.29 -3.77
CA GLN A 8 -0.85 5.49 -2.89
C GLN A 8 -0.87 4.02 -3.32
N LEU A 9 -0.90 3.75 -4.63
CA LEU A 9 -0.84 2.38 -5.14
C LEU A 9 0.49 1.71 -4.78
N LYS A 10 1.62 2.39 -5.01
CA LYS A 10 2.96 1.88 -4.67
C LYS A 10 3.11 1.66 -3.17
N GLN A 11 2.57 2.56 -2.36
CA GLN A 11 2.56 2.42 -0.91
C GLN A 11 1.82 1.15 -0.45
N VAL A 12 0.63 0.89 -1.00
CA VAL A 12 -0.11 -0.36 -0.75
C VAL A 12 0.69 -1.58 -1.20
N ALA A 13 1.29 -1.52 -2.39
CA ALA A 13 2.08 -2.63 -2.92
C ALA A 13 3.29 -2.97 -2.03
N ILE A 14 4.04 -1.96 -1.58
CA ILE A 14 5.15 -2.12 -0.65
C ILE A 14 4.69 -2.77 0.66
N CYS A 15 3.56 -2.32 1.21
CA CYS A 15 3.03 -2.91 2.45
C CYS A 15 2.62 -4.37 2.28
N LEU A 16 1.92 -4.67 1.19
CA LEU A 16 1.51 -6.04 0.88
C LEU A 16 2.70 -6.96 0.65
N GLN A 17 3.80 -6.46 0.09
CA GLN A 17 4.98 -7.28 -0.15
C GLN A 17 5.75 -7.61 1.15
N ARG A 18 5.75 -6.69 2.13
CA ARG A 18 6.27 -6.96 3.49
C ARG A 18 5.35 -7.85 4.32
N SER A 19 4.06 -7.79 3.99
CA SER A 19 3.03 -8.80 4.15
C SER A 19 3.41 -10.22 4.58
N PRO A 20 3.04 -10.82 5.73
CA PRO A 20 3.25 -12.27 5.89
C PRO A 20 2.49 -13.08 4.82
N CYS A 21 1.33 -12.60 4.35
CA CYS A 21 0.54 -13.24 3.28
C CYS A 21 1.30 -13.35 1.94
N VAL A 22 2.15 -12.37 1.60
CA VAL A 22 2.90 -12.39 0.34
C VAL A 22 4.32 -12.89 0.54
N MET A 23 4.98 -12.46 1.62
CA MET A 23 6.38 -12.80 1.90
C MET A 23 6.55 -14.27 2.28
N ILE A 24 5.68 -14.80 3.15
CA ILE A 24 5.77 -16.17 3.67
C ILE A 24 4.93 -17.12 2.82
N GLU A 25 3.64 -16.83 2.69
CA GLU A 25 2.70 -17.75 2.00
C GLU A 25 2.77 -17.65 0.47
N ARG A 26 3.48 -16.66 -0.08
CA ARG A 26 3.63 -16.43 -1.53
C ARG A 26 2.30 -16.34 -2.27
N ASN A 27 1.25 -15.90 -1.59
CA ASN A 27 -0.04 -15.64 -2.22
C ASN A 27 0.06 -14.39 -3.11
N GLN A 28 -0.79 -14.32 -4.15
CA GLN A 28 -0.88 -13.11 -4.95
C GLN A 28 -1.41 -11.95 -4.09
N PRO A 29 -0.87 -10.72 -4.22
CA PRO A 29 -1.32 -9.57 -3.42
C PRO A 29 -2.83 -9.31 -3.54
N LYS A 30 -3.41 -9.54 -4.72
CA LYS A 30 -4.88 -9.44 -4.94
C LYS A 30 -5.67 -10.43 -4.10
N LYS A 31 -5.16 -11.66 -3.95
CA LYS A 31 -5.77 -12.72 -3.17
C LYS A 31 -5.78 -12.37 -1.68
N CYS A 32 -4.68 -11.84 -1.17
CA CYS A 32 -4.57 -11.35 0.22
C CYS A 32 -5.59 -10.24 0.56
N LEU A 33 -6.06 -9.48 -0.43
CA LEU A 33 -7.07 -8.43 -0.24
C LEU A 33 -8.51 -8.90 -0.43
N THR A 34 -8.73 -9.89 -1.30
CA THR A 34 -10.07 -10.32 -1.71
C THR A 34 -10.61 -11.41 -0.80
N ASP A 35 -9.73 -12.30 -0.32
CA ASP A 35 -10.11 -13.42 0.52
C ASP A 35 -10.28 -12.95 1.97
N PRO A 36 -11.48 -13.08 2.57
CA PRO A 36 -11.77 -12.56 3.91
C PRO A 36 -11.03 -13.31 5.02
N ALA A 37 -10.54 -14.53 4.77
CA ALA A 37 -9.69 -15.25 5.70
C ALA A 37 -8.29 -14.60 5.78
N LEU A 38 -7.65 -14.41 4.62
CA LEU A 38 -6.31 -13.82 4.50
C LEU A 38 -6.29 -12.32 4.84
N ALA A 39 -7.38 -11.61 4.56
CA ALA A 39 -7.51 -10.19 4.86
C ALA A 39 -7.56 -9.88 6.36
N LYS A 40 -7.92 -10.86 7.21
CA LYS A 40 -7.93 -10.69 8.68
C LYS A 40 -6.52 -10.56 9.22
N ASP A 41 -5.62 -11.41 8.73
CA ASP A 41 -4.20 -11.46 9.14
C ASP A 41 -3.37 -10.31 8.55
N LEU A 42 -3.98 -9.49 7.70
CA LEU A 42 -3.32 -8.31 7.15
C LEU A 42 -3.15 -7.22 8.23
N PRO A 43 -1.95 -6.63 8.36
CA PRO A 43 -1.70 -5.52 9.26
C PRO A 43 -2.65 -4.34 9.02
N ASP A 44 -3.04 -3.66 10.10
CA ASP A 44 -3.92 -2.50 10.07
C ASP A 44 -3.36 -1.37 9.18
N LEU A 45 -2.04 -1.25 9.13
CA LEU A 45 -1.35 -0.31 8.27
C LEU A 45 -1.59 -0.55 6.78
N CYS A 46 -1.59 -1.81 6.33
CA CYS A 46 -1.89 -2.10 4.93
C CYS A 46 -3.37 -1.81 4.62
N LYS A 47 -4.29 -2.03 5.58
CA LYS A 47 -5.71 -1.71 5.43
C LYS A 47 -5.94 -0.20 5.33
N ALA A 48 -5.26 0.61 6.15
CA ALA A 48 -5.32 2.07 6.11
C ALA A 48 -4.73 2.66 4.82
N GLN A 49 -3.65 2.08 4.31
CA GLN A 49 -3.09 2.50 3.02
C GLN A 49 -4.02 2.12 1.86
N LEU A 50 -4.67 0.96 1.93
CA LEU A 50 -5.67 0.54 0.95
C LEU A 50 -6.88 1.48 0.93
N SER A 51 -7.42 1.87 2.10
CA SER A 51 -8.54 2.82 2.15
C SER A 51 -8.16 4.15 1.50
N THR A 52 -6.96 4.65 1.78
CA THR A 52 -6.41 5.88 1.17
C THR A 52 -6.33 5.77 -0.35
N PHE A 53 -5.85 4.63 -0.88
CA PHE A 53 -5.81 4.39 -2.32
C PHE A 53 -7.22 4.34 -2.94
N LEU A 54 -8.18 3.68 -2.29
CA LEU A 54 -9.56 3.61 -2.77
C LEU A 54 -10.23 4.98 -2.77
N GLU A 55 -9.97 5.82 -1.76
CA GLU A 55 -10.46 7.20 -1.70
C GLU A 55 -9.90 8.05 -2.84
N CYS A 56 -8.59 7.92 -3.11
CA CYS A 56 -7.97 8.58 -4.26
C CYS A 56 -8.64 8.13 -5.56
N LYS A 57 -8.82 6.83 -5.77
CA LYS A 57 -9.45 6.31 -6.99
C LYS A 57 -10.89 6.78 -7.15
N ARG A 58 -11.67 6.81 -6.07
CA ARG A 58 -13.06 7.31 -6.05
C ARG A 58 -13.11 8.78 -6.44
N GLY A 59 -12.20 9.60 -5.94
CA GLY A 59 -12.23 11.02 -6.23
C GLY A 59 -11.68 11.44 -7.61
N ILE A 60 -11.06 10.52 -8.37
CA ILE A 60 -10.81 10.75 -9.81
C ILE A 60 -12.14 10.82 -10.57
N VAL A 61 -13.11 10.00 -10.15
CA VAL A 61 -14.44 9.90 -10.78
C VAL A 61 -15.40 10.94 -10.20
N ASP A 62 -15.15 11.47 -8.99
CA ASP A 62 -16.00 12.49 -8.38
C ASP A 62 -15.76 13.88 -9.01
N MET A 63 -16.76 14.39 -9.73
CA MET A 63 -16.73 15.72 -10.36
C MET A 63 -16.48 16.84 -9.35
N ARG A 64 -16.97 16.69 -8.10
CA ARG A 64 -16.82 17.73 -7.06
C ARG A 64 -15.37 17.94 -6.62
N LYS A 65 -14.55 16.91 -6.75
CA LYS A 65 -13.11 16.94 -6.41
C LYS A 65 -12.23 17.42 -7.55
N ARG A 66 -12.77 17.61 -8.76
CA ARG A 66 -12.01 18.16 -9.90
C ARG A 66 -11.57 19.61 -9.68
N ILE A 67 -12.41 20.40 -9.00
CA ILE A 67 -12.15 21.82 -8.75
C ILE A 67 -11.23 22.03 -7.54
N ARG A 68 -11.48 21.29 -6.45
CA ARG A 68 -10.70 21.41 -5.19
C ARG A 68 -9.41 20.59 -5.18
N GLY A 69 -9.27 19.64 -6.10
CA GLY A 69 -8.21 18.63 -6.07
C GLY A 69 -8.64 17.38 -5.31
N ASN A 70 -8.17 16.23 -5.79
CA ASN A 70 -8.51 14.92 -5.26
C ASN A 70 -7.53 14.41 -4.18
N GLY A 71 -6.36 15.03 -4.06
CA GLY A 71 -5.35 14.64 -3.08
C GLY A 71 -3.98 15.22 -3.39
N THR A 72 -2.98 14.73 -2.65
CA THR A 72 -1.58 15.13 -2.80
C THR A 72 -1.05 14.78 -4.20
N LEU A 73 -0.17 15.63 -4.74
CA LEU A 73 0.49 15.36 -6.00
C LEU A 73 1.41 14.13 -5.86
N SER A 74 1.44 13.27 -6.89
CA SER A 74 2.40 12.17 -6.94
C SER A 74 3.80 12.74 -7.04
N THR A 75 4.62 12.46 -6.03
CA THR A 75 6.00 12.95 -5.89
C THR A 75 7.00 11.85 -6.24
N GLY A 76 6.55 10.61 -6.45
CA GLY A 76 7.44 9.46 -6.71
C GLY A 76 8.21 9.01 -5.48
N LYS A 77 7.77 9.42 -4.28
CA LYS A 77 8.45 9.13 -3.01
C LYS A 77 8.70 7.64 -2.77
N TYR A 78 7.82 6.78 -3.28
CA TYR A 78 7.85 5.34 -3.07
C TYR A 78 8.45 4.56 -4.25
N ASP A 79 8.90 5.24 -5.29
CA ASP A 79 9.33 4.62 -6.54
C ASP A 79 10.57 3.77 -6.32
N GLU A 80 11.60 4.33 -5.69
CA GLU A 80 12.84 3.63 -5.39
C GLU A 80 12.61 2.41 -4.49
N GLN A 81 11.75 2.53 -3.47
CA GLN A 81 11.41 1.40 -2.60
C GLN A 81 10.66 0.31 -3.34
N TYR A 82 9.69 0.69 -4.17
CA TYR A 82 8.91 -0.25 -4.96
C TYR A 82 9.80 -1.03 -5.93
N GLU A 83 10.73 -0.36 -6.62
CA GLU A 83 11.65 -1.01 -7.54
C GLU A 83 12.58 -2.00 -6.81
N LYS A 84 13.20 -1.59 -5.68
CA LYS A 84 14.07 -2.49 -4.88
C LYS A 84 13.37 -3.76 -4.43
N LEU A 85 12.13 -3.60 -3.92
CA LEU A 85 11.32 -4.74 -3.52
C LEU A 85 10.94 -5.61 -4.73
N SER A 86 10.65 -5.00 -5.89
CA SER A 86 10.28 -5.73 -7.11
C SER A 86 11.45 -6.48 -7.74
N THR A 87 12.68 -5.96 -7.63
CA THR A 87 13.88 -6.61 -8.15
C THR A 87 14.42 -7.73 -7.25
N GLY A 88 13.88 -7.87 -6.03
CA GLY A 88 14.34 -8.89 -5.07
C GLY A 88 15.59 -8.50 -4.29
N ASP A 89 16.00 -7.23 -4.35
CA ASP A 89 17.13 -6.70 -3.58
C ASP A 89 16.64 -6.27 -2.20
N PHE A 90 16.33 -7.26 -1.34
CA PHE A 90 15.89 -7.01 0.03
C PHE A 90 16.17 -8.20 0.96
N ASP A 91 16.40 -7.90 2.24
CA ASP A 91 16.41 -8.91 3.31
C ASP A 91 14.98 -9.13 3.83
N PRO A 92 14.40 -10.34 3.71
CA PRO A 92 13.04 -10.62 4.15
C PRO A 92 12.81 -10.34 5.64
N LEU A 93 13.80 -10.62 6.49
CA LEU A 93 13.66 -10.52 7.93
C LEU A 93 13.66 -9.05 8.38
N GLU A 94 14.49 -8.22 7.73
CA GLU A 94 14.52 -6.78 7.97
C GLU A 94 13.22 -6.09 7.51
N GLU A 95 12.72 -6.45 6.33
CA GLU A 95 11.53 -5.84 5.75
C GLU A 95 10.25 -6.21 6.50
N MET A 96 10.15 -7.43 7.04
CA MET A 96 9.07 -7.83 7.95
C MET A 96 9.11 -7.04 9.26
N HIS A 97 10.28 -6.95 9.89
CA HIS A 97 10.45 -6.19 11.13
C HIS A 97 10.15 -4.68 10.95
N LYS A 98 10.48 -4.13 9.77
CA LYS A 98 10.10 -2.76 9.39
C LYS A 98 8.58 -2.61 9.32
N LEU A 99 7.86 -3.58 8.78
CA LEU A 99 6.39 -3.55 8.75
C LEU A 99 5.79 -3.57 10.16
N ASP A 100 6.31 -4.40 11.05
CA ASP A 100 5.82 -4.49 12.44
C ASP A 100 5.99 -3.17 13.18
N LYS A 101 7.16 -2.53 13.04
CA LYS A 101 7.43 -1.19 13.62
C LYS A 101 6.49 -0.12 13.06
N LEU A 102 6.24 -0.13 11.76
CA LEU A 102 5.34 0.84 11.14
C LEU A 102 3.90 0.61 11.61
N ASN A 103 3.49 -0.65 11.73
CA ASN A 103 2.16 -1.03 12.17
C ASN A 103 1.92 -0.71 13.66
N SER A 104 2.93 -0.88 14.52
CA SER A 104 2.84 -0.51 15.94
C SER A 104 2.75 1.01 16.13
N ASN A 105 3.52 1.79 15.36
CA ASN A 105 3.46 3.25 15.40
C ASN A 105 2.10 3.82 14.98
N GLN A 106 1.33 3.10 14.16
CA GLN A 106 -0.03 3.51 13.80
C GLN A 106 -1.09 3.21 14.87
N LYS A 107 -0.78 2.37 15.86
CA LYS A 107 -1.69 2.04 16.97
C LYS A 107 -1.58 3.00 18.16
N GLN A 108 -0.53 3.83 18.20
CA GLN A 108 -0.36 4.92 19.16
C GLN A 108 -1.07 6.18 18.67
#